data_AF-A0A383AL19-F1
#
_entry.id   AF-A0A383AL19-F1
#
_cell.length_a   1.000
_cell.length_b   1.000
_cell.length_c   1.000
_cell.angle_alpha   90.00
_cell.angle_beta   90.00
_cell.angle_gamma   90.00
#
_symmetry.space_group_name_H-M   'P 1'
#
loop_
_entity.id
_entity.type
_entity.pdbx_description
1 polymer ?
#
loop_
_entity_poly.entity_id
_entity_poly.type
_entity_poly.pdbx_seq_one_letter_code
_entity_poly.pdbx_strand_id
1 'polypeptide(L)'
;MKRLFFSFALMGGVLICAAESPQVFPKGKLPDDSRLKPLKDLNGHFPFKVPATLGQWEKRKAELQLRVQVATGLFPMPARTPLNAVIHGKVKRDGFTAEKIYFESVPGFYVTGILFRPEETKGKIPAILCPHGHGGRLQMHSESKVLDEIKIG
;
A
#
# COMPACT_ATOMS: atom_id res chain seq x y z
N MET A 1 67.88 -72.38 19.04
CA MET A 1 66.72 -72.51 18.13
C MET A 1 66.27 -71.11 17.74
N LYS A 2 66.36 -70.74 16.45
CA LYS A 2 66.06 -69.38 15.96
C LYS A 2 64.54 -69.16 15.94
N ARG A 3 64.04 -68.13 16.63
CA ARG A 3 62.63 -67.70 16.55
C ARG A 3 62.55 -66.45 15.69
N LEU A 4 61.88 -66.59 14.55
CA LEU A 4 61.61 -65.52 13.59
C LEU A 4 60.36 -64.76 14.06
N PHE A 5 60.48 -63.46 14.32
CA PHE A 5 59.34 -62.60 14.67
C PHE A 5 58.79 -61.95 13.39
N PHE A 6 57.54 -62.28 13.03
CA PHE A 6 56.76 -61.52 12.05
C PHE A 6 56.04 -60.38 12.75
N SER A 7 56.41 -59.14 12.43
CA SER A 7 55.68 -57.95 12.89
C SER A 7 54.53 -57.68 11.92
N PHE A 8 53.29 -57.76 12.41
CA PHE A 8 52.10 -57.35 11.67
C PHE A 8 51.71 -55.95 12.17
N ALA A 9 52.02 -54.92 11.37
CA ALA A 9 51.59 -53.56 11.66
C ALA A 9 50.11 -53.40 11.26
N LEU A 10 49.22 -53.39 12.26
CA LEU A 10 47.78 -53.14 12.05
C LEU A 10 47.56 -51.61 12.01
N MET A 11 47.41 -51.07 10.80
CA MET A 11 47.12 -49.65 10.59
C MET A 11 45.61 -49.43 10.78
N GLY A 12 45.21 -48.99 11.97
CA GLY A 12 43.81 -48.68 12.29
C GLY A 12 43.36 -47.38 11.63
N GLY A 13 42.55 -47.47 10.58
CA GLY A 13 41.90 -46.31 9.96
C GLY A 13 40.68 -45.86 10.76
N VAL A 14 40.64 -44.60 11.18
CA VAL A 14 39.44 -43.98 11.76
C VAL A 14 38.47 -43.67 10.62
N LEU A 15 37.34 -44.37 10.57
CA LEU A 15 36.21 -43.99 9.72
C LEU A 15 35.50 -42.80 10.36
N ILE A 16 35.63 -41.63 9.76
CA ILE A 16 34.80 -40.47 10.08
C ILE A 16 33.49 -40.63 9.30
N CYS A 17 32.43 -41.08 9.97
CA CYS A 17 31.09 -41.07 9.40
C CYS A 17 30.55 -39.64 9.39
N ALA A 18 30.69 -38.94 8.27
CA ALA A 18 29.98 -37.68 8.04
C ALA A 18 28.51 -37.99 7.74
N ALA A 19 27.63 -37.82 8.74
CA ALA A 19 26.20 -37.88 8.53
C ALA A 19 25.74 -36.60 7.81
N GLU A 20 25.08 -36.74 6.66
CA GLU A 20 24.50 -35.61 5.93
C GLU A 20 23.37 -34.99 6.79
N SER A 21 23.29 -33.66 6.84
CA SER A 21 22.25 -32.99 7.62
C SER A 21 20.86 -33.41 7.13
N PRO A 22 19.88 -33.66 8.02
CA PRO A 22 18.55 -34.07 7.61
C PRO A 22 17.93 -32.98 6.73
N GLN A 23 17.68 -33.32 5.46
CA GLN A 23 16.95 -32.46 4.54
C GLN A 23 15.48 -32.90 4.50
N VAL A 24 14.56 -31.95 4.65
CA VAL A 24 13.12 -32.20 4.57
C VAL A 24 12.70 -32.57 3.14
N PHE A 25 13.38 -32.01 2.14
CA PHE A 25 13.13 -32.27 0.72
C PHE A 25 14.32 -33.00 0.07
N PRO A 26 14.08 -33.82 -0.96
CA PRO A 26 15.17 -34.42 -1.74
C PRO A 26 16.12 -33.35 -2.29
N LYS A 27 17.40 -33.71 -2.41
CA LYS A 27 18.44 -32.82 -2.92
C LYS A 27 18.04 -32.17 -4.24
N GLY A 28 18.10 -30.84 -4.31
CA GLY A 28 17.71 -30.05 -5.48
C GLY A 28 16.21 -29.77 -5.63
N LYS A 29 15.36 -30.27 -4.72
CA LYS A 29 13.94 -29.91 -4.67
C LYS A 29 13.69 -28.85 -3.61
N LEU A 30 13.00 -27.79 -4.03
CA LEU A 30 12.47 -26.77 -3.15
C LEU A 30 11.02 -27.10 -2.77
N PRO A 31 10.51 -26.61 -1.62
CA PRO A 31 9.08 -26.64 -1.33
C PRO A 31 8.28 -25.91 -2.41
N ASP A 32 7.04 -26.33 -2.63
CA ASP A 32 6.07 -25.56 -3.43
C ASP A 32 5.59 -24.34 -2.62
N ASP A 33 6.49 -23.37 -2.48
CA ASP A 33 6.27 -22.14 -1.72
C ASP A 33 6.12 -20.96 -2.67
N SER A 34 4.99 -20.25 -2.55
CA SER A 34 4.72 -19.03 -3.31
C SER A 34 5.80 -17.95 -3.18
N ARG A 35 6.56 -17.93 -2.07
CA ARG A 35 7.66 -16.97 -1.82
C ARG A 35 8.89 -17.25 -2.67
N LEU A 36 9.04 -18.46 -3.20
CA LEU A 36 10.14 -18.86 -4.08
C LEU A 36 9.83 -18.59 -5.57
N LYS A 37 8.61 -18.17 -5.88
CA LYS A 37 8.22 -17.75 -7.24
C LYS A 37 8.88 -16.41 -7.56
N PRO A 38 9.07 -16.08 -8.86
CA PRO A 38 9.60 -14.77 -9.25
C PRO A 38 8.83 -13.62 -8.59
N LEU A 39 9.56 -12.58 -8.18
CA LEU A 39 8.96 -11.39 -7.59
C LEU A 39 8.03 -10.74 -8.61
N LYS A 40 6.92 -10.19 -8.11
CA LYS A 40 6.06 -9.34 -8.92
C LYS A 40 6.70 -7.97 -9.04
N ASP A 41 6.98 -7.54 -10.26
CA ASP A 41 7.48 -6.20 -10.58
C ASP A 41 6.45 -5.41 -11.41
N LEU A 42 6.81 -4.19 -11.80
CA LEU A 42 5.94 -3.31 -12.59
C LEU A 42 5.76 -3.76 -14.06
N ASN A 43 6.58 -4.70 -14.53
CA ASN A 43 6.56 -5.24 -15.89
C ASN A 43 5.85 -6.60 -16.00
N GLY A 44 5.35 -7.12 -14.87
CA GLY A 44 4.61 -8.38 -14.82
C GLY A 44 3.26 -8.35 -15.54
N HIS A 45 2.74 -9.53 -15.87
CA HIS A 45 1.38 -9.67 -16.42
C HIS A 45 0.33 -9.66 -15.30
N PHE A 46 -0.56 -8.66 -15.31
CA PHE A 46 -1.63 -8.47 -14.31
C PHE A 46 -3.02 -8.49 -14.96
N PRO A 47 -3.52 -9.66 -15.42
CA PRO A 47 -4.78 -9.72 -16.13
C PRO A 47 -5.95 -9.42 -15.19
N PHE A 48 -6.81 -8.49 -15.59
CA PHE A 48 -8.09 -8.29 -14.94
C PHE A 48 -9.08 -9.35 -15.45
N LYS A 49 -9.33 -10.38 -14.63
CA LYS A 49 -10.39 -11.37 -14.90
C LYS A 49 -11.72 -10.78 -14.48
N VAL A 50 -12.53 -10.38 -15.46
CA VAL A 50 -13.86 -9.81 -15.25
C VAL A 50 -14.78 -10.86 -14.63
N PRO A 51 -15.42 -10.59 -13.47
CA PRO A 51 -16.43 -11.49 -12.91
C PRO A 51 -17.65 -11.61 -13.82
N ALA A 52 -18.18 -12.82 -14.01
CA ALA A 52 -19.31 -13.06 -14.91
C ALA A 52 -20.67 -12.71 -14.29
N THR A 53 -20.74 -12.58 -12.97
CA THR A 53 -21.98 -12.30 -12.24
C THR A 53 -21.76 -11.29 -11.11
N LEU A 54 -22.85 -10.64 -10.67
CA LEU A 54 -22.84 -9.73 -9.52
C LEU A 54 -22.29 -10.41 -8.25
N GLY A 55 -22.70 -11.65 -7.98
CA GLY A 55 -22.21 -12.39 -6.80
C GLY A 55 -20.70 -12.65 -6.83
N GLN A 56 -20.15 -12.97 -8.01
CA GLN A 56 -18.69 -13.10 -8.18
C GLN A 56 -17.98 -11.76 -8.01
N TRP A 57 -18.58 -10.67 -8.50
CA TRP A 57 -18.04 -9.33 -8.32
C TRP A 57 -18.00 -8.90 -6.86
N GLU A 58 -19.09 -9.05 -6.11
CA GLU A 58 -19.12 -8.65 -4.70
C GLU A 58 -18.08 -9.41 -3.86
N LYS A 59 -17.89 -10.71 -4.12
CA LYS A 59 -16.79 -11.48 -3.51
C LYS A 59 -15.41 -10.90 -3.87
N ARG A 60 -15.18 -10.62 -5.16
CA ARG A 60 -13.90 -10.07 -5.63
C ARG A 60 -13.62 -8.67 -5.09
N LYS A 61 -14.65 -7.83 -5.01
CA LYS A 61 -14.61 -6.46 -4.46
C LYS A 61 -14.20 -6.48 -2.99
N ALA A 62 -14.78 -7.37 -2.17
CA ALA A 62 -14.39 -7.52 -0.78
C ALA A 62 -12.90 -7.91 -0.64
N GLU A 63 -12.43 -8.86 -1.45
CA GLU A 63 -11.00 -9.24 -1.47
C GLU A 63 -10.08 -8.08 -1.90
N LEU A 64 -10.49 -7.30 -2.91
CA LEU A 64 -9.73 -6.14 -3.39
C LEU A 64 -9.64 -5.05 -2.32
N GLN A 65 -10.75 -4.72 -1.68
CA GLN A 65 -10.80 -3.73 -0.60
C GLN A 65 -9.89 -4.14 0.56
N LEU A 66 -9.93 -5.40 0.97
CA LEU A 66 -9.05 -5.92 2.02
C LEU A 66 -7.57 -5.84 1.62
N ARG A 67 -7.23 -6.24 0.39
CA ARG A 67 -5.83 -6.15 -0.11
C ARG A 67 -5.32 -4.73 -0.13
N VAL A 68 -6.13 -3.77 -0.57
CA VAL A 68 -5.77 -2.35 -0.56
C VAL A 68 -5.54 -1.90 0.87
N GLN A 69 -6.46 -2.21 1.81
CA GLN A 69 -6.30 -1.83 3.21
C GLN A 69 -5.04 -2.41 3.85
N VAL A 70 -4.75 -3.69 3.62
CA VAL A 70 -3.52 -4.33 4.13
C VAL A 70 -2.28 -3.67 3.53
N ALA A 71 -2.27 -3.46 2.21
CA ALA A 71 -1.13 -2.86 1.50
C ALA A 71 -0.87 -1.41 1.92
N THR A 72 -1.90 -0.65 2.31
CA THR A 72 -1.78 0.73 2.78
C THR A 72 -1.67 0.85 4.30
N GLY A 73 -1.58 -0.27 5.04
CA GLY A 73 -1.50 -0.26 6.50
C GLY A 73 -2.79 0.19 7.22
N LEU A 74 -3.93 0.20 6.50
CA LEU A 74 -5.25 0.54 7.02
C LEU A 74 -6.00 -0.67 7.58
N PHE A 75 -5.42 -1.87 7.60
CA PHE A 75 -6.06 -3.06 8.16
C PHE A 75 -5.42 -3.49 9.50
N PRO A 76 -6.20 -3.66 10.58
CA PRO A 76 -7.61 -3.29 10.72
C PRO A 76 -7.80 -1.78 10.62
N MET A 77 -9.00 -1.34 10.22
CA MET A 77 -9.29 0.10 10.10
C MET A 77 -9.09 0.78 11.46
N PRO A 78 -8.34 1.90 11.52
CA PRO A 78 -8.18 2.66 12.75
C PRO A 78 -9.54 3.05 13.34
N ALA A 79 -9.60 3.14 14.67
CA ALA A 79 -10.80 3.60 15.35
C ALA A 79 -11.19 4.99 14.84
N ARG A 80 -12.48 5.17 14.50
CA ARG A 80 -12.99 6.47 14.10
C ARG A 80 -12.94 7.42 15.29
N THR A 81 -12.31 8.57 15.10
CA THR A 81 -12.32 9.67 16.07
C THR A 81 -13.41 10.68 15.72
N PRO A 82 -13.91 11.46 16.70
CA PRO A 82 -14.71 12.63 16.41
C PRO A 82 -13.96 13.59 15.50
N LEU A 83 -14.63 14.16 14.51
CA LEU A 83 -13.97 15.00 13.49
C LEU A 83 -13.42 16.31 14.08
N ASN A 84 -14.13 16.92 15.04
CA ASN A 84 -13.74 18.18 15.71
C ASN A 84 -13.26 19.26 14.72
N ALA A 85 -13.99 19.44 13.60
CA ALA A 85 -13.61 20.39 12.57
C ALA A 85 -13.85 21.84 13.01
N VAL A 86 -12.89 22.71 12.71
CA VAL A 86 -12.99 24.16 12.89
C VAL A 86 -12.98 24.82 11.52
N ILE A 87 -13.96 25.71 11.30
CA ILE A 87 -14.11 26.52 10.09
C ILE A 87 -13.86 27.97 10.47
N HIS A 88 -12.94 28.65 9.79
CA HIS A 88 -12.58 30.02 10.10
C HIS A 88 -12.08 30.80 8.87
N GLY A 89 -11.88 32.12 9.04
CA GLY A 89 -11.27 32.97 8.00
C GLY A 89 -12.09 33.06 6.73
N LYS A 90 -13.41 33.27 6.85
CA LYS A 90 -14.34 33.40 5.73
C LYS A 90 -13.98 34.59 4.85
N VAL A 91 -13.83 34.35 3.55
CA VAL A 91 -13.67 35.36 2.50
C VAL A 91 -14.83 35.23 1.53
N LYS A 92 -15.60 36.31 1.33
CA LYS A 92 -16.66 36.38 0.33
C LYS A 92 -16.06 36.65 -1.05
N ARG A 93 -16.53 35.91 -2.05
CA ARG A 93 -16.25 36.07 -3.49
C ARG A 93 -17.58 36.14 -4.24
N ASP A 94 -17.52 36.39 -5.54
CA ASP A 94 -18.72 36.42 -6.36
C ASP A 94 -19.34 35.01 -6.44
N GLY A 95 -20.56 34.85 -5.92
CA GLY A 95 -21.31 33.59 -5.90
C GLY A 95 -20.88 32.54 -4.88
N PHE A 96 -19.78 32.72 -4.13
CA PHE A 96 -19.31 31.74 -3.14
C PHE A 96 -18.48 32.35 -2.02
N THR A 97 -18.21 31.55 -0.98
CA THR A 97 -17.28 31.85 0.11
C THR A 97 -16.14 30.85 0.13
N ALA A 98 -14.93 31.32 0.45
CA ALA A 98 -13.78 30.48 0.72
C ALA A 98 -13.44 30.55 2.21
N GLU A 99 -13.38 29.40 2.87
CA GLU A 99 -13.14 29.29 4.31
C GLU A 99 -11.99 28.32 4.59
N LYS A 100 -11.13 28.68 5.54
CA LYS A 100 -10.09 27.76 6.02
C LYS A 100 -10.71 26.75 6.95
N ILE A 101 -10.33 25.50 6.79
CA ILE A 101 -10.75 24.43 7.69
C ILE A 101 -9.53 23.70 8.23
N TYR A 102 -9.64 23.21 9.45
CA TYR A 102 -8.78 22.17 9.96
C TYR A 102 -9.57 21.22 10.86
N PHE A 103 -9.15 19.96 10.90
CA PHE A 103 -9.76 18.94 11.73
C PHE A 103 -8.73 17.89 12.11
N GLU A 104 -8.97 17.19 13.21
CA GLU A 104 -8.09 16.12 13.69
C GLU A 104 -8.44 14.81 12.96
N SER A 105 -7.54 14.30 12.13
CA SER A 105 -7.78 13.11 11.31
C SER A 105 -7.56 11.81 12.08
N VAL A 106 -6.52 11.81 12.94
CA VAL A 106 -6.22 10.80 13.96
C VAL A 106 -5.61 11.53 15.16
N PRO A 107 -5.57 10.94 16.38
CA PRO A 107 -5.15 11.65 17.58
C PRO A 107 -3.78 12.33 17.43
N GLY A 108 -3.74 13.65 17.59
CA GLY A 108 -2.54 14.47 17.46
C GLY A 108 -2.17 14.90 16.03
N PHE A 109 -2.94 14.52 15.00
CA PHE A 109 -2.66 14.85 13.61
C PHE A 109 -3.80 15.67 12.98
N TYR A 110 -3.44 16.86 12.48
CA TYR A 110 -4.41 17.78 11.87
C TYR A 110 -4.28 17.82 10.35
N VAL A 111 -5.42 17.77 9.69
CA VAL A 111 -5.55 17.99 8.26
C VAL A 111 -6.20 19.36 8.04
N THR A 112 -5.60 20.16 7.17
CA THR A 112 -6.09 21.49 6.79
C THR A 112 -6.62 21.50 5.37
N GLY A 113 -7.56 22.38 5.07
CA GLY A 113 -8.08 22.58 3.72
C GLY A 113 -8.74 23.93 3.53
N ILE A 114 -9.26 24.15 2.32
CA ILE A 114 -10.12 25.29 2.01
C ILE A 114 -11.47 24.73 1.58
N LEU A 115 -12.53 25.20 2.24
CA LEU A 115 -13.91 24.88 1.94
C LEU A 115 -14.50 26.00 1.09
N PHE A 116 -14.92 25.65 -0.13
CA PHE A 116 -15.65 26.54 -1.02
C PHE A 116 -17.14 26.25 -0.90
N ARG A 117 -17.94 27.25 -0.52
CA ARG A 117 -19.40 27.11 -0.38
C ARG A 117 -20.13 28.13 -1.24
N PRO A 118 -21.12 27.71 -2.06
CA PRO A 118 -22.01 28.66 -2.72
C PRO A 118 -22.69 29.55 -1.68
N GLU A 119 -22.93 30.81 -2.04
CA GLU A 119 -23.54 31.77 -1.11
C GLU A 119 -25.00 31.42 -0.81
N GLU A 120 -25.77 31.07 -1.84
CA GLU A 120 -27.17 30.69 -1.73
C GLU A 120 -27.33 29.17 -1.89
N THR A 121 -27.74 28.50 -0.82
CA THR A 121 -28.02 27.05 -0.85
C THR A 121 -29.32 26.74 -0.11
N LYS A 122 -30.12 25.83 -0.66
CA LYS A 122 -31.32 25.30 0.00
C LYS A 122 -31.16 23.80 0.20
N GLY A 123 -31.21 23.36 1.45
CA GLY A 123 -31.08 21.94 1.79
C GLY A 123 -29.66 21.38 1.61
N LYS A 124 -29.56 20.06 1.51
CA LYS A 124 -28.28 19.37 1.30
C LYS A 124 -27.82 19.50 -0.14
N ILE A 125 -26.59 19.94 -0.33
CA ILE A 125 -25.92 20.02 -1.63
C ILE A 125 -24.81 18.96 -1.72
N PRO A 126 -24.44 18.51 -2.93
CA PRO A 126 -23.29 17.64 -3.10
C PRO A 126 -22.00 18.33 -2.65
N ALA A 127 -21.06 17.51 -2.16
CA ALA A 127 -19.71 17.94 -1.82
C ALA A 127 -18.71 17.25 -2.75
N ILE A 128 -17.71 18.01 -3.20
CA ILE A 128 -16.62 17.49 -4.05
C ILE A 128 -15.32 17.63 -3.26
N LEU A 129 -14.60 16.51 -3.10
CA LEU A 129 -13.26 16.50 -2.53
C LEU A 129 -12.25 16.62 -3.67
N CYS A 130 -11.43 17.68 -3.62
CA CYS A 130 -10.43 17.98 -4.65
C CYS A 130 -9.00 17.76 -4.10
N PRO A 131 -8.49 16.51 -4.06
CA PRO A 131 -7.10 16.27 -3.68
C PRO A 131 -6.16 16.83 -4.76
N HIS A 132 -5.11 17.53 -4.35
CA HIS A 132 -4.15 18.11 -5.28
C HIS A 132 -3.02 17.13 -5.63
N GLY A 133 -2.55 17.19 -6.87
CA GLY A 133 -1.34 16.48 -7.31
C GLY A 133 -0.05 17.12 -6.79
N HIS A 134 1.08 16.47 -7.07
CA HIS A 134 2.40 16.99 -6.72
C HIS A 134 2.65 18.37 -7.35
N GLY A 135 3.05 19.35 -6.54
CA GLY A 135 3.39 20.71 -7.00
C GLY A 135 2.24 21.72 -7.01
N GLY A 136 0.97 21.29 -6.92
CA GLY A 136 -0.18 22.19 -7.13
C GLY A 136 -0.33 23.35 -6.13
N ARG A 137 0.14 23.20 -4.89
CA ARG A 137 0.06 24.26 -3.87
C ARG A 137 1.10 25.38 -4.04
N LEU A 138 2.17 25.13 -4.81
CA LEU A 138 3.32 26.03 -4.92
C LEU A 138 3.41 26.74 -6.27
N GLN A 139 2.50 26.45 -7.20
CA GLN A 139 2.48 27.11 -8.50
C GLN A 139 1.73 28.44 -8.39
N MET A 140 2.47 29.54 -8.53
CA MET A 140 1.93 30.87 -8.66
C MET A 140 1.78 31.18 -10.14
N HIS A 141 0.53 31.24 -10.62
CA HIS A 141 0.22 31.68 -11.99
C HIS A 141 -0.42 33.07 -11.94
N SER A 142 -0.16 33.88 -12.97
CA SER A 142 -0.91 35.14 -13.14
C SER A 142 -2.37 34.84 -13.46
N GLU A 143 -3.27 35.77 -13.14
CA GLU A 143 -4.70 35.64 -13.49
C GLU A 143 -4.90 35.35 -14.97
N SER A 144 -4.16 36.05 -15.85
CA SER A 144 -4.17 35.78 -17.30
C SER A 144 -3.85 34.33 -17.64
N LYS A 145 -2.80 33.77 -17.04
CA LYS A 145 -2.36 32.40 -17.29
C LYS A 145 -3.38 31.38 -16.79
N VAL A 146 -3.96 31.61 -15.61
CA VAL A 146 -5.04 30.76 -15.08
C VAL A 146 -6.25 30.79 -16.01
N LEU A 147 -6.65 31.98 -16.48
CA LEU A 147 -7.76 32.11 -17.42
C LEU A 147 -7.49 31.41 -18.75
N ASP A 148 -6.25 31.42 -19.23
CA ASP A 148 -5.87 30.71 -20.45
C ASP A 148 -5.87 29.18 -20.26
N GLU A 149 -5.44 28.68 -19.09
CA GLU A 149 -5.53 27.25 -18.75
C GLU A 149 -6.99 26.78 -18.58
N ILE A 150 -7.88 27.64 -18.08
CA ILE A 150 -9.33 27.36 -17.94
C ILE A 150 -10.03 27.29 -19.30
N LYS A 151 -9.57 28.05 -20.30
CA LYS A 151 -10.16 28.07 -21.65
C LYS A 151 -9.99 26.76 -22.42
N ILE A 152 -9.31 25.75 -21.88
CA ILE A 152 -9.21 24.43 -22.51
C ILE A 152 -10.56 23.70 -22.33
N GLY A 153 -11.44 23.96 -23.28
CA GLY A 153 -12.72 23.32 -23.53
C GLY A 153 -13.14 23.59 -24.97
#